data_AF-A0A7V2LC20-F1
#
_entry.id   AF-A0A7V2LC20-F1
#
_cell.length_a   1.000
_cell.length_b   1.000
_cell.length_c   1.000
_cell.angle_alpha   90.00
_cell.angle_beta   90.00
_cell.angle_gamma   90.00
#
_symmetry.space_group_name_H-M   'P 1'
#
loop_
_entity.id
_entity.type
_entity.pdbx_description
1 polymer ?
#
loop_
_entity_poly.entity_id
_entity_poly.type
_entity_poly.pdbx_seq_one_letter_code
_entity_poly.pdbx_strand_id
1 'polypeptide(L)'
;MSADTADALQNHPRYQMALHHLQKGEWKAGISHVEHLMVQFPLVPELRTLRQDFLLRAKFERDERTDLAIEKALRFRKMVTRIITVSLIAVIGIGGIYTYSSWLGEKLDLARQTVEHEIQMAQLYAKAREAQGLLSVGRPGEAKILLDEIANINPDFPGLKETMAQVEVATSLEILYLEAMDLIAHENWTNARTILENLVALDPNFRDIEYQLNYIEKVTLLNDIFAQAEVDFQSEMWEAAVTGYESVRALHPEFRSEIVEERLYFSYVNAARETLIDQPDSLKALEIAEGYFRKALTLRPQDSEIKAERELARLYLTAQEGFSNGRWSEVIEALEAVYAVDPEYALGTAQQTLYDAYVARGESEVVDGEYDTALNDFQRSIALADQDSDAVLRLYEAQIRTAEVLGILGNYQVAVGHYQVATEIGGLKRRNARENPTLIALLQDAEYYTTHGNFGMAFERYHQAVEFADTTQTTVIHVVQEGEYLTMLASRYDSTVRAIALANGITNANLIYVGQELIIPILP
;
A
#
# COMPACT_ATOMS: atom_id res chain seq x y z
N MET A 1 -118.38 -110.28 48.49
CA MET A 1 -118.99 -110.92 47.30
C MET A 1 -119.27 -112.37 47.64
N SER A 2 -120.43 -112.92 47.27
CA SER A 2 -120.65 -114.37 47.24
C SER A 2 -119.95 -114.96 46.01
N ALA A 3 -119.38 -116.16 46.16
CA ALA A 3 -118.30 -116.70 45.33
C ALA A 3 -118.61 -116.95 43.83
N ASP A 4 -119.89 -117.00 43.39
CA ASP A 4 -120.26 -117.24 41.98
C ASP A 4 -120.08 -116.03 41.04
N THR A 5 -119.98 -114.81 41.59
CA THR A 5 -119.96 -113.58 40.76
C THR A 5 -118.56 -113.15 40.31
N ALA A 6 -117.50 -113.58 41.00
CA ALA A 6 -116.13 -113.19 40.69
C ALA A 6 -115.57 -113.94 39.46
N ASP A 7 -115.91 -115.22 39.31
CA ASP A 7 -115.39 -116.07 38.24
C ASP A 7 -116.00 -115.71 36.86
N ALA A 8 -117.26 -115.28 36.86
CA ALA A 8 -117.96 -114.76 35.69
C ALA A 8 -117.38 -113.42 35.19
N LEU A 9 -116.81 -112.60 36.08
CA LEU A 9 -116.24 -111.30 35.71
C LEU A 9 -114.85 -111.44 35.08
N GLN A 10 -113.99 -112.31 35.62
CA GLN A 10 -112.62 -112.50 35.13
C GLN A 10 -112.56 -113.09 33.72
N ASN A 11 -113.54 -113.93 33.38
CA ASN A 11 -113.67 -114.50 32.03
C ASN A 11 -114.46 -113.62 31.06
N HIS A 12 -114.96 -112.45 31.50
CA HIS A 12 -115.75 -111.57 30.65
C HIS A 12 -114.86 -110.86 29.62
N PRO A 13 -115.15 -110.95 28.31
CA PRO A 13 -114.24 -110.46 27.27
C PRO A 13 -113.90 -108.97 27.39
N ARG A 14 -114.88 -108.14 27.82
CA ARG A 14 -114.63 -106.71 28.05
C ARG A 14 -113.70 -106.42 29.22
N TYR A 15 -113.60 -107.30 30.21
CA TYR A 15 -112.75 -107.07 31.38
C TYR A 15 -111.29 -107.31 31.01
N GLN A 16 -111.04 -108.33 30.18
CA GLN A 16 -109.73 -108.55 29.57
C GLN A 16 -109.32 -107.41 28.62
N MET A 17 -110.25 -106.88 27.81
CA MET A 17 -109.95 -105.71 26.96
C MET A 17 -109.63 -104.46 27.79
N ALA A 18 -110.34 -104.23 28.90
CA ALA A 18 -110.01 -103.15 29.82
C ALA A 18 -108.58 -103.29 30.37
N LEU A 19 -108.17 -104.48 30.80
CA LEU A 19 -106.80 -104.73 31.27
C LEU A 19 -105.75 -104.57 30.14
N HIS A 20 -106.08 -104.93 28.89
CA HIS A 20 -105.19 -104.72 27.75
C HIS A 20 -104.92 -103.24 27.48
N HIS A 21 -105.95 -102.40 27.51
CA HIS A 21 -105.78 -100.95 27.36
C HIS A 21 -105.02 -100.32 28.54
N LEU A 22 -105.12 -100.92 29.75
CA LEU A 22 -104.33 -100.51 30.92
C LEU A 22 -102.83 -100.71 30.66
N GLN A 23 -102.44 -101.81 30.02
CA GLN A 23 -101.05 -102.11 29.67
C GLN A 23 -100.49 -101.20 28.56
N LYS A 24 -101.32 -100.82 27.57
CA LYS A 24 -100.90 -99.94 26.46
C LYS A 24 -100.86 -98.45 26.81
N GLY A 25 -101.34 -98.06 27.98
CA GLY A 25 -101.46 -96.65 28.36
C GLY A 25 -102.59 -95.90 27.64
N GLU A 26 -103.57 -96.63 27.10
CA GLU A 26 -104.68 -96.06 26.35
C GLU A 26 -105.87 -95.79 27.29
N TRP A 27 -105.68 -94.82 28.20
CA TRP A 27 -106.54 -94.66 29.38
C TRP A 27 -108.02 -94.40 29.05
N LYS A 28 -108.31 -93.60 28.01
CA LYS A 28 -109.70 -93.29 27.61
C LYS A 28 -110.45 -94.50 27.06
N ALA A 29 -109.79 -95.33 26.25
CA ALA A 29 -110.41 -96.53 25.67
C ALA A 29 -110.68 -97.59 26.76
N GLY A 30 -109.73 -97.76 27.68
CA GLY A 30 -109.87 -98.64 28.83
C GLY A 30 -111.04 -98.26 29.76
N ILE A 31 -111.21 -96.96 30.07
CA ILE A 31 -112.34 -96.47 30.89
C ILE A 31 -113.69 -96.84 30.28
N SER A 32 -113.85 -96.70 28.96
CA SER A 32 -115.11 -97.00 28.27
C SER A 32 -115.53 -98.47 28.43
N HIS A 33 -114.57 -99.40 28.33
CA HIS A 33 -114.84 -100.83 28.54
C HIS A 33 -115.21 -101.15 29.99
N VAL A 34 -114.54 -100.53 30.97
CA VAL A 34 -114.85 -100.69 32.40
C VAL A 34 -116.22 -100.11 32.75
N GLU A 35 -116.57 -98.93 32.24
CA GLU A 35 -117.87 -98.30 32.50
C GLU A 35 -119.03 -99.12 31.94
N HIS A 36 -118.86 -99.68 30.74
CA HIS A 36 -119.87 -100.58 30.18
C HIS A 36 -120.07 -101.86 31.01
N LEU A 37 -118.98 -102.41 31.58
CA LEU A 37 -119.05 -103.55 32.50
C LEU A 37 -119.77 -103.20 33.80
N MET A 38 -119.59 -101.98 34.29
CA MET A 38 -120.27 -101.50 35.50
C MET A 38 -121.79 -101.35 35.31
N VAL A 39 -122.30 -101.20 34.08
CA VAL A 39 -123.75 -101.19 33.82
C VAL A 39 -124.36 -102.59 34.02
N GLN A 40 -123.65 -103.64 33.60
CA GLN A 40 -124.11 -105.03 33.76
C GLN A 40 -123.86 -105.58 35.17
N PHE A 41 -122.80 -105.12 35.84
CA PHE A 41 -122.42 -105.56 37.19
C PHE A 41 -122.23 -104.34 38.15
N PRO A 42 -123.30 -103.64 38.52
CA PRO A 42 -123.22 -102.34 39.20
C PRO A 42 -122.69 -102.37 40.65
N LEU A 43 -122.75 -103.55 41.30
CA LEU A 43 -122.37 -103.73 42.71
C LEU A 43 -120.96 -104.30 42.91
N VAL A 44 -120.18 -104.49 41.84
CA VAL A 44 -118.82 -105.06 41.94
C VAL A 44 -117.78 -104.00 42.32
N PRO A 45 -117.06 -104.14 43.45
CA PRO A 45 -116.08 -103.15 43.91
C PRO A 45 -114.85 -103.05 42.99
N GLU A 46 -114.38 -104.18 42.42
CA GLU A 46 -113.13 -104.20 41.65
C GLU A 46 -113.20 -103.29 40.40
N LEU A 47 -114.34 -103.21 39.72
CA LEU A 47 -114.51 -102.33 38.56
C LEU A 47 -114.42 -100.85 38.92
N ARG A 48 -114.87 -100.44 40.12
CA ARG A 48 -114.71 -99.05 40.60
C ARG A 48 -113.24 -98.73 40.84
N THR A 49 -112.51 -99.65 41.46
CA THR A 49 -111.07 -99.47 41.69
C THR A 49 -110.31 -99.38 40.38
N LEU A 50 -110.65 -100.22 39.40
CA LEU A 50 -110.02 -100.21 38.08
C LEU A 50 -110.32 -98.92 37.31
N ARG A 51 -111.57 -98.43 37.36
CA ARG A 51 -111.95 -97.13 36.79
C ARG A 51 -111.20 -95.97 37.47
N GLN A 52 -111.07 -96.00 38.79
CA GLN A 52 -110.30 -94.99 39.52
C GLN A 52 -108.82 -95.00 39.14
N ASP A 53 -108.19 -96.17 38.98
CA ASP A 53 -106.79 -96.26 38.55
C ASP A 53 -106.61 -95.68 37.14
N PHE A 54 -107.51 -96.00 36.22
CA PHE A 54 -107.53 -95.39 34.89
C PHE A 54 -107.71 -93.86 34.92
N LEU A 55 -108.62 -93.34 35.74
CA LEU A 55 -108.87 -91.91 35.86
C LEU A 55 -107.69 -91.17 36.50
N LEU A 56 -107.00 -91.78 37.46
CA LEU A 56 -105.83 -91.20 38.12
C LEU A 56 -104.65 -91.08 37.14
N ARG A 57 -104.39 -92.14 36.37
CA ARG A 57 -103.29 -92.18 35.39
C ARG A 57 -103.54 -91.26 34.20
N ALA A 58 -104.79 -91.17 33.72
CA ALA A 58 -105.16 -90.21 32.68
C ALA A 58 -104.98 -88.74 33.10
N LYS A 59 -105.01 -88.46 34.41
CA LYS A 59 -104.82 -87.11 34.96
C LYS A 59 -103.32 -86.74 35.03
N PHE A 60 -102.46 -87.68 35.43
CA PHE A 60 -101.01 -87.45 35.53
C PHE A 60 -100.34 -87.12 34.18
N GLU A 61 -100.78 -87.73 33.06
CA GLU A 61 -100.21 -87.45 31.72
C GLU A 61 -100.55 -86.05 31.18
N ARG A 62 -101.58 -85.40 31.74
CA ARG A 62 -102.01 -84.05 31.32
C ARG A 62 -101.20 -82.93 31.97
N ASP A 63 -100.73 -83.14 33.21
CA ASP A 63 -99.99 -82.14 33.99
C ASP A 63 -98.50 -82.07 33.58
N GLU A 64 -97.88 -83.18 33.14
CA GLU A 64 -96.46 -83.20 32.71
C GLU A 64 -96.21 -82.48 31.36
N ARG A 65 -97.21 -82.46 30.47
CA ARG A 65 -97.10 -81.75 29.17
C ARG A 65 -97.22 -80.22 29.31
N THR A 66 -97.89 -79.72 30.35
CA THR A 66 -98.03 -78.28 30.61
C THR A 66 -96.78 -77.68 31.25
N ASP A 67 -96.10 -78.42 32.13
CA ASP A 67 -94.90 -77.93 32.84
C ASP A 67 -93.67 -77.83 31.91
N LEU A 68 -93.51 -78.77 30.97
CA LEU A 68 -92.42 -78.73 29.97
C LEU A 68 -92.56 -77.59 28.93
N ALA A 69 -93.77 -77.07 28.70
CA ALA A 69 -94.02 -75.97 27.77
C ALA A 69 -93.68 -74.60 28.39
N ILE A 70 -93.93 -74.41 29.69
CA ILE A 70 -93.67 -73.16 30.41
C ILE A 70 -92.16 -72.95 30.60
N GLU A 71 -91.40 -74.01 30.87
CA GLU A 71 -89.95 -73.91 31.12
C GLU A 71 -89.14 -73.55 29.86
N LYS A 72 -89.57 -74.01 28.67
CA LYS A 72 -88.97 -73.64 27.38
C LYS A 72 -89.24 -72.18 27.01
N ALA A 73 -90.44 -71.67 27.29
CA ALA A 73 -90.82 -70.28 26.98
C ALA A 73 -90.05 -69.25 27.84
N LEU A 74 -89.82 -69.54 29.12
CA LEU A 74 -89.06 -68.68 30.03
C LEU A 74 -87.56 -68.63 29.66
N ARG A 75 -86.96 -69.78 29.30
CA ARG A 75 -85.56 -69.82 28.82
C ARG A 75 -85.38 -69.04 27.52
N PHE A 76 -86.32 -69.16 26.58
CA PHE A 76 -86.27 -68.41 25.31
C PHE A 76 -86.37 -66.90 25.53
N ARG A 77 -87.27 -66.42 26.40
CA ARG A 77 -87.36 -64.99 26.75
C ARG A 77 -86.09 -64.45 27.40
N LYS A 78 -85.48 -65.17 28.35
CA LYS A 78 -84.20 -64.75 28.99
C LYS A 78 -83.03 -64.71 28.00
N MET A 79 -83.02 -65.57 27.00
CA MET A 79 -81.99 -65.58 25.96
C MET A 79 -82.13 -64.36 25.02
N VAL A 80 -83.36 -64.07 24.58
CA VAL A 80 -83.63 -62.90 23.71
C VAL A 80 -83.31 -61.58 24.43
N THR A 81 -83.65 -61.42 25.70
CA THR A 81 -83.33 -60.20 26.45
C THR A 81 -81.82 -60.02 26.67
N ARG A 82 -81.05 -61.11 26.85
CA ARG A 82 -79.58 -61.07 26.90
C ARG A 82 -78.95 -60.64 25.57
N ILE A 83 -79.46 -61.16 24.45
CA ILE A 83 -78.94 -60.78 23.13
C ILE A 83 -79.21 -59.29 22.87
N ILE A 84 -80.43 -58.81 23.13
CA ILE A 84 -80.77 -57.40 22.93
C ILE A 84 -79.92 -56.47 23.81
N THR A 85 -79.67 -56.83 25.07
CA THR A 85 -78.85 -56.00 25.97
C THR A 85 -77.38 -55.97 25.54
N VAL A 86 -76.81 -57.11 25.13
CA VAL A 86 -75.43 -57.15 24.61
C VAL A 86 -75.32 -56.38 23.30
N SER A 87 -76.29 -56.51 22.39
CA SER A 87 -76.33 -55.73 21.15
C SER A 87 -76.47 -54.23 21.40
N LEU A 88 -77.27 -53.80 22.38
CA LEU A 88 -77.41 -52.39 22.75
C LEU A 88 -76.10 -51.83 23.31
N ILE A 89 -75.42 -52.58 24.19
CA ILE A 89 -74.11 -52.20 24.73
C ILE A 89 -73.06 -52.15 23.61
N ALA A 90 -73.09 -53.09 22.65
CA ALA A 90 -72.19 -53.08 21.51
C ALA A 90 -72.45 -51.88 20.59
N VAL A 91 -73.71 -51.52 20.31
CA VAL A 91 -74.07 -50.34 19.50
C VAL A 91 -73.66 -49.04 20.20
N ILE A 92 -73.87 -48.93 21.51
CA ILE A 92 -73.42 -47.77 22.30
C ILE A 92 -71.89 -47.71 22.36
N GLY A 93 -71.22 -48.86 22.52
CA GLY A 93 -69.76 -48.95 22.52
C GLY A 93 -69.14 -48.58 21.17
N ILE A 94 -69.69 -49.10 20.06
CA ILE A 94 -69.25 -48.76 18.70
C ILE A 94 -69.56 -47.30 18.38
N GLY A 95 -70.75 -46.82 18.74
CA GLY A 95 -71.13 -45.41 18.58
C GLY A 95 -70.24 -44.47 19.38
N GLY A 96 -69.89 -44.84 20.62
CA GLY A 96 -68.97 -44.10 21.49
C GLY A 96 -67.52 -44.10 20.98
N ILE A 97 -67.04 -45.23 20.44
CA ILE A 97 -65.71 -45.31 19.81
C ILE A 97 -65.67 -44.43 18.55
N TYR A 98 -66.72 -44.48 17.72
CA TYR A 98 -66.77 -43.70 16.49
C TYR A 98 -66.78 -42.19 16.79
N THR A 99 -67.65 -41.72 17.70
CA THR A 99 -67.72 -40.30 18.08
C THR A 99 -66.47 -39.80 18.81
N TYR A 100 -65.88 -40.61 19.67
CA TYR A 100 -64.63 -40.26 20.35
C TYR A 100 -63.45 -40.20 19.36
N SER A 101 -63.38 -41.13 18.40
CA SER A 101 -62.32 -41.15 17.38
C SER A 101 -62.39 -39.93 16.44
N SER A 102 -63.60 -39.51 16.03
CA SER A 102 -63.76 -38.32 15.18
C SER A 102 -63.43 -37.03 15.93
N TRP A 103 -63.85 -36.90 17.19
CA TRP A 103 -63.53 -35.74 18.04
C TRP A 103 -62.03 -35.65 18.37
N LEU A 104 -61.36 -36.78 18.60
CA LEU A 104 -59.92 -36.83 18.86
C LEU A 104 -59.10 -36.53 17.59
N GLY A 105 -59.56 -37.01 16.42
CA GLY A 105 -58.94 -36.69 15.13
C GLY A 105 -58.97 -35.19 14.83
N GLU A 106 -60.11 -34.54 15.03
CA GLU A 106 -60.27 -33.10 14.80
C GLU A 106 -59.38 -32.26 15.74
N LYS A 107 -59.26 -32.67 17.01
CA LYS A 107 -58.33 -32.04 17.97
C LYS A 107 -56.86 -32.28 17.63
N LEU A 108 -56.50 -33.47 17.14
CA LEU A 108 -55.14 -33.82 16.76
C LEU A 108 -54.71 -33.10 15.48
N ASP A 109 -55.63 -32.97 14.51
CA ASP A 109 -55.39 -32.23 13.27
C ASP A 109 -55.24 -30.72 13.55
N LEU A 110 -56.06 -30.15 14.43
CA LEU A 110 -55.88 -28.77 14.89
C LEU A 110 -54.54 -28.57 15.60
N ALA A 111 -54.14 -29.49 16.48
CA ALA A 111 -52.85 -29.46 17.16
C ALA A 111 -51.67 -29.64 16.18
N ARG A 112 -51.82 -30.50 15.18
CA ARG A 112 -50.82 -30.71 14.14
C ARG A 112 -50.66 -29.47 13.25
N GLN A 113 -51.76 -28.84 12.85
CA GLN A 113 -51.73 -27.59 12.08
C GLN A 113 -51.09 -26.46 12.89
N THR A 114 -51.35 -26.38 14.20
CA THR A 114 -50.69 -25.39 15.06
C THR A 114 -49.20 -25.66 15.18
N VAL A 115 -48.79 -26.91 15.39
CA VAL A 115 -47.37 -27.29 15.45
C VAL A 115 -46.66 -27.08 14.11
N GLU A 116 -47.28 -27.43 12.97
CA GLU A 116 -46.73 -27.18 11.64
C GLU A 116 -46.55 -25.69 11.38
N HIS A 117 -47.53 -24.86 11.78
CA HIS A 117 -47.43 -23.41 11.70
C HIS A 117 -46.33 -22.84 12.61
N GLU A 118 -46.21 -23.33 13.85
CA GLU A 118 -45.15 -22.94 14.79
C GLU A 118 -43.76 -23.31 14.27
N ILE A 119 -43.59 -24.51 13.70
CA ILE A 119 -42.32 -24.96 13.08
C ILE A 119 -41.96 -24.07 11.89
N GLN A 120 -42.92 -23.77 11.01
CA GLN A 120 -42.70 -22.90 9.86
C GLN A 120 -42.30 -21.48 10.29
N MET A 121 -42.97 -20.92 11.30
CA MET A 121 -42.60 -19.63 11.87
C MET A 121 -41.20 -19.66 12.50
N ALA A 122 -40.84 -20.72 13.23
CA ALA A 122 -39.50 -20.88 13.80
C ALA A 122 -38.41 -20.94 12.71
N GLN A 123 -38.67 -21.61 11.59
CA GLN A 123 -37.76 -21.63 10.43
C GLN A 123 -37.59 -20.24 9.80
N LEU A 124 -38.68 -19.47 9.64
CA LEU A 124 -38.61 -18.10 9.13
C LEU A 124 -37.80 -17.19 10.07
N TYR A 125 -37.98 -17.31 11.38
CA TYR A 125 -37.16 -16.58 12.36
C TYR A 125 -35.67 -16.99 12.31
N ALA A 126 -35.37 -18.27 12.08
CA ALA A 126 -33.99 -18.72 11.92
C ALA A 126 -33.34 -18.10 10.67
N LYS A 127 -34.03 -18.12 9.52
CA LYS A 127 -33.58 -17.47 8.29
C LYS A 127 -33.43 -15.96 8.45
N ALA A 128 -34.36 -15.29 9.14
CA ALA A 128 -34.28 -13.86 9.39
C ALA A 128 -33.04 -13.51 10.23
N ARG A 129 -32.74 -14.31 11.27
CA ARG A 129 -31.52 -14.14 12.07
C ARG A 129 -30.26 -14.38 11.24
N GLU A 130 -30.27 -15.38 10.36
CA GLU A 130 -29.15 -15.64 9.44
C GLU A 130 -28.93 -14.47 8.48
N ALA A 131 -30.01 -13.94 7.88
CA ALA A 131 -29.95 -12.75 7.03
C ALA A 131 -29.41 -11.53 7.80
N GLN A 132 -29.84 -11.33 9.05
CA GLN A 132 -29.30 -10.28 9.93
C GLN A 132 -27.79 -10.48 10.20
N GLY A 133 -27.38 -11.73 10.42
CA GLY A 133 -25.97 -12.11 10.57
C GLY A 133 -25.17 -11.78 9.33
N LEU A 134 -25.67 -12.13 8.15
CA LEU A 134 -25.02 -11.81 6.87
C LEU A 134 -24.89 -10.30 6.64
N LEU A 135 -25.89 -9.50 7.02
CA LEU A 135 -25.79 -8.04 6.98
C LEU A 135 -24.71 -7.51 7.92
N SER A 136 -24.62 -8.04 9.14
CA SER A 136 -23.59 -7.63 10.10
C SER A 136 -22.16 -7.95 9.65
N VAL A 137 -22.00 -8.90 8.71
CA VAL A 137 -20.71 -9.31 8.13
C VAL A 137 -20.52 -8.72 6.72
N GLY A 138 -21.39 -7.80 6.28
CA GLY A 138 -21.24 -7.08 5.01
C GLY A 138 -21.55 -7.92 3.76
N ARG A 139 -22.42 -8.93 3.86
CA ARG A 139 -22.87 -9.78 2.73
C ARG A 139 -24.35 -9.55 2.39
N PRO A 140 -24.74 -8.34 1.93
CA PRO A 140 -26.14 -7.99 1.72
C PRO A 140 -26.81 -8.78 0.59
N GLY A 141 -26.07 -9.20 -0.44
CA GLY A 141 -26.61 -9.99 -1.54
C GLY A 141 -27.18 -11.35 -1.10
N GLU A 142 -26.49 -12.05 -0.19
CA GLU A 142 -26.97 -13.33 0.35
C GLU A 142 -28.10 -13.14 1.37
N ALA A 143 -28.03 -12.07 2.18
CA ALA A 143 -29.13 -11.70 3.06
C ALA A 143 -30.42 -11.42 2.27
N LYS A 144 -30.31 -10.78 1.10
CA LYS A 144 -31.44 -10.51 0.21
C LYS A 144 -32.14 -11.79 -0.23
N ILE A 145 -31.39 -12.81 -0.64
CA ILE A 145 -31.94 -14.10 -1.08
C ILE A 145 -32.79 -14.74 0.04
N LEU A 146 -32.26 -14.77 1.26
CA LEU A 146 -32.99 -15.32 2.41
C LEU A 146 -34.25 -14.51 2.76
N LEU A 147 -34.21 -13.19 2.63
CA LEU A 147 -35.36 -12.31 2.89
C LEU A 147 -36.43 -12.42 1.80
N ASP A 148 -36.04 -12.58 0.53
CA ASP A 148 -36.97 -12.83 -0.58
C ASP A 148 -37.69 -14.18 -0.39
N GLU A 149 -36.99 -15.22 0.10
CA GLU A 149 -37.62 -16.48 0.50
C GLU A 149 -38.62 -16.31 1.65
N ILE A 150 -38.32 -15.50 2.65
CA ILE A 150 -39.24 -15.17 3.74
C ILE A 150 -40.46 -14.42 3.20
N ALA A 151 -40.25 -13.42 2.34
CA ALA A 151 -41.30 -12.62 1.72
C ALA A 151 -42.28 -13.47 0.89
N ASN A 152 -41.76 -14.48 0.17
CA ASN A 152 -42.58 -15.40 -0.62
C ASN A 152 -43.46 -16.32 0.25
N ILE A 153 -43.02 -16.66 1.46
CA ILE A 153 -43.75 -17.54 2.37
C ILE A 153 -44.72 -16.75 3.26
N ASN A 154 -44.27 -15.61 3.81
CA ASN A 154 -45.04 -14.73 4.66
C ASN A 154 -44.68 -13.25 4.40
N PRO A 155 -45.44 -12.56 3.53
CA PRO A 155 -45.21 -11.15 3.21
C PRO A 155 -45.33 -10.18 4.40
N ASP A 156 -46.11 -10.56 5.43
CA ASP A 156 -46.35 -9.76 6.63
C ASP A 156 -45.44 -10.18 7.81
N PHE A 157 -44.33 -10.88 7.52
CA PHE A 157 -43.38 -11.29 8.55
C PHE A 157 -42.86 -10.06 9.34
N PRO A 158 -42.92 -10.08 10.69
CA PRO A 158 -42.54 -8.93 11.50
C PRO A 158 -41.10 -8.47 11.25
N GLY A 159 -40.91 -7.18 10.98
CA GLY A 159 -39.58 -6.58 10.72
C GLY A 159 -39.05 -6.80 9.30
N LEU A 160 -39.69 -7.63 8.46
CA LEU A 160 -39.22 -7.96 7.11
C LEU A 160 -38.97 -6.71 6.25
N LYS A 161 -39.95 -5.80 6.18
CA LYS A 161 -39.86 -4.56 5.39
C LYS A 161 -38.67 -3.68 5.80
N GLU A 162 -38.40 -3.60 7.10
CA GLU A 162 -37.29 -2.82 7.63
C GLU A 162 -35.95 -3.46 7.28
N THR A 163 -35.81 -4.77 7.50
CA THR A 163 -34.59 -5.51 7.10
C THR A 163 -34.37 -5.50 5.60
N MET A 164 -35.41 -5.62 4.78
CA MET A 164 -35.30 -5.52 3.32
C MET A 164 -34.82 -4.14 2.89
N ALA A 165 -35.33 -3.06 3.49
CA ALA A 165 -34.84 -1.71 3.22
C ALA A 165 -33.36 -1.53 3.62
N GLN A 166 -32.94 -2.10 4.77
CA GLN A 166 -31.53 -2.11 5.18
C GLN A 166 -30.65 -2.86 4.17
N VAL A 167 -31.11 -3.98 3.64
CA VAL A 167 -30.39 -4.77 2.62
C VAL A 167 -30.28 -4.01 1.30
N GLU A 168 -31.34 -3.33 0.87
CA GLU A 168 -31.31 -2.53 -0.35
C GLU A 168 -30.28 -1.40 -0.26
N VAL A 169 -30.26 -0.68 0.86
CA VAL A 169 -29.23 0.35 1.12
C VAL A 169 -27.84 -0.26 1.13
N ALA A 170 -27.61 -1.33 1.89
CA ALA A 170 -26.31 -2.00 1.96
C ALA A 170 -25.85 -2.53 0.58
N THR A 171 -26.77 -3.03 -0.24
CA THR A 171 -26.46 -3.50 -1.60
C THR A 171 -26.08 -2.34 -2.52
N SER A 172 -26.77 -1.21 -2.42
CA SER A 172 -26.44 -0.02 -3.22
C SER A 172 -25.07 0.56 -2.87
N LEU A 173 -24.71 0.59 -1.58
CA LEU A 173 -23.38 1.02 -1.11
C LEU A 173 -22.28 0.09 -1.65
N GLU A 174 -22.51 -1.22 -1.63
CA GLU A 174 -21.57 -2.22 -2.16
C GLU A 174 -21.32 -2.04 -3.67
N ILE A 175 -22.38 -1.78 -4.46
CA ILE A 175 -22.26 -1.56 -5.91
C ILE A 175 -21.41 -0.33 -6.18
N LEU A 176 -21.69 0.79 -5.51
CA LEU A 176 -20.93 2.03 -5.68
C LEU A 176 -19.47 1.87 -5.26
N TYR A 177 -19.21 1.12 -4.18
CA TYR A 177 -17.84 0.85 -3.74
C TYR A 177 -17.07 0.03 -4.78
N LEU A 178 -17.68 -1.02 -5.35
CA LEU A 178 -17.05 -1.82 -6.41
C LEU A 178 -16.80 -1.00 -7.68
N GLU A 179 -17.71 -0.09 -8.04
CA GLU A 179 -17.52 0.86 -9.14
C GLU A 179 -16.33 1.79 -8.87
N ALA A 180 -16.20 2.32 -7.64
CA ALA A 180 -15.04 3.13 -7.26
C ALA A 180 -13.72 2.35 -7.34
N MET A 181 -13.70 1.08 -6.91
CA MET A 181 -12.51 0.23 -6.99
C MET A 181 -12.13 -0.10 -8.43
N ASP A 182 -13.10 -0.29 -9.32
CA ASP A 182 -12.86 -0.46 -10.76
C ASP A 182 -12.25 0.81 -11.38
N LEU A 183 -12.75 1.99 -11.00
CA LEU A 183 -12.19 3.26 -11.44
C LEU A 183 -10.75 3.46 -10.93
N ILE A 184 -10.43 3.06 -9.70
CA ILE A 184 -9.06 3.05 -9.16
C ILE A 184 -8.16 2.13 -9.99
N ALA A 185 -8.63 0.94 -10.34
CA ALA A 185 -7.86 -0.02 -11.13
C ALA A 185 -7.54 0.50 -12.55
N HIS A 186 -8.37 1.39 -13.08
CA HIS A 186 -8.17 2.05 -14.38
C HIS A 186 -7.58 3.47 -14.25
N GLU A 187 -7.00 3.81 -13.09
CA GLU A 187 -6.35 5.10 -12.82
C GLU A 187 -7.27 6.34 -13.00
N ASN A 188 -8.59 6.15 -12.93
CA ASN A 188 -9.56 7.24 -13.01
C ASN A 188 -9.83 7.83 -11.62
N TRP A 189 -8.81 8.51 -11.08
CA TRP A 189 -8.76 9.03 -9.71
C TRP A 189 -9.89 10.00 -9.37
N THR A 190 -10.23 10.92 -10.29
CA THR A 190 -11.25 11.96 -10.07
C THR A 190 -12.63 11.37 -9.87
N ASN A 191 -13.04 10.44 -10.74
CA ASN A 191 -14.33 9.80 -10.65
C ASN A 191 -14.38 8.85 -9.43
N ALA A 192 -13.31 8.08 -9.19
CA ALA A 192 -13.22 7.21 -8.01
C ALA A 192 -13.37 8.01 -6.71
N ARG A 193 -12.64 9.12 -6.59
CA ARG A 193 -12.72 10.04 -5.43
C ARG A 193 -14.14 10.54 -5.21
N THR A 194 -14.81 10.98 -6.27
CA THR A 194 -16.19 11.48 -6.20
C THR A 194 -17.15 10.43 -5.65
N ILE A 195 -17.04 9.18 -6.10
CA ILE A 195 -17.88 8.08 -5.60
C ILE A 195 -17.55 7.78 -4.13
N LEU A 196 -16.27 7.71 -3.76
CA LEU A 196 -15.84 7.44 -2.39
C LEU A 196 -16.24 8.55 -1.41
N GLU A 197 -16.13 9.82 -1.79
CA GLU A 197 -16.59 10.95 -0.98
C GLU A 197 -18.11 10.89 -0.72
N ASN A 198 -18.90 10.53 -1.73
CA ASN A 198 -20.33 10.29 -1.59
C ASN A 198 -20.63 9.10 -0.65
N LEU A 199 -19.83 8.03 -0.72
CA LEU A 199 -19.98 6.86 0.15
C LEU A 199 -19.66 7.20 1.61
N VAL A 200 -18.59 7.95 1.89
CA VAL A 200 -18.27 8.41 3.26
C VAL A 200 -19.39 9.26 3.84
N ALA A 201 -20.05 10.08 3.02
CA ALA A 201 -21.18 10.89 3.47
C ALA A 201 -22.41 10.06 3.86
N LEU A 202 -22.58 8.87 3.27
CA LEU A 202 -23.67 7.93 3.57
C LEU A 202 -23.34 7.02 4.76
N ASP A 203 -22.13 6.47 4.79
CA ASP A 203 -21.62 5.65 5.89
C ASP A 203 -20.11 5.86 6.07
N PRO A 204 -19.69 6.64 7.08
CA PRO A 204 -18.27 6.95 7.32
C PRO A 204 -17.40 5.74 7.66
N ASN A 205 -17.98 4.66 8.19
CA ASN A 205 -17.25 3.48 8.64
C ASN A 205 -17.35 2.31 7.64
N PHE A 206 -17.83 2.56 6.42
CA PHE A 206 -17.98 1.51 5.43
C PHE A 206 -16.60 1.10 4.88
N ARG A 207 -16.19 -0.14 5.18
CA ARG A 207 -14.96 -0.78 4.69
C ARG A 207 -13.70 0.09 4.95
N ASP A 208 -12.92 0.35 3.90
CA ASP A 208 -11.62 1.02 3.91
C ASP A 208 -11.66 2.32 3.10
N ILE A 209 -12.84 2.96 2.98
CA ILE A 209 -12.98 4.16 2.12
C ILE A 209 -11.99 5.26 2.50
N GLU A 210 -11.80 5.54 3.79
CA GLU A 210 -10.84 6.57 4.23
C GLU A 210 -9.41 6.25 3.79
N TYR A 211 -9.02 4.98 3.83
CA TYR A 211 -7.73 4.51 3.33
C TYR A 211 -7.61 4.71 1.81
N GLN A 212 -8.66 4.36 1.06
CA GLN A 212 -8.69 4.54 -0.39
C GLN A 212 -8.67 6.02 -0.80
N LEU A 213 -9.38 6.89 -0.08
CA LEU A 213 -9.35 8.33 -0.31
C LEU A 213 -7.96 8.91 -0.05
N ASN A 214 -7.30 8.51 1.04
CA ASN A 214 -5.92 8.94 1.34
C ASN A 214 -4.95 8.46 0.26
N TYR A 215 -5.09 7.20 -0.19
CA TYR A 215 -4.30 6.67 -1.30
C TYR A 215 -4.48 7.48 -2.58
N ILE A 216 -5.73 7.80 -2.96
CA ILE A 216 -6.02 8.63 -4.13
C ILE A 216 -5.39 10.02 -3.96
N GLU A 217 -5.60 10.68 -2.83
CA GLU A 217 -5.03 12.01 -2.55
C GLU A 217 -3.51 12.00 -2.74
N LYS A 218 -2.83 10.99 -2.17
CA LYS A 218 -1.39 10.79 -2.27
C LYS A 218 -0.92 10.60 -3.72
N VAL A 219 -1.58 9.72 -4.48
CA VAL A 219 -1.25 9.46 -5.88
C VAL A 219 -1.53 10.68 -6.76
N THR A 220 -2.61 11.41 -6.51
CA THR A 220 -2.91 12.65 -7.24
C THR A 220 -1.85 13.72 -7.01
N LEU A 221 -1.43 13.94 -5.75
CA LEU A 221 -0.36 14.88 -5.42
C LEU A 221 0.95 14.52 -6.11
N LEU A 222 1.33 13.24 -6.11
CA LEU A 222 2.55 12.78 -6.80
C LEU A 222 2.46 13.00 -8.30
N ASN A 223 1.32 12.71 -8.92
CA ASN A 223 1.11 12.94 -10.35
C ASN A 223 1.20 14.43 -10.69
N ASP A 224 0.66 15.31 -9.85
CA ASP A 224 0.71 16.77 -10.05
C ASP A 224 2.15 17.30 -9.94
N ILE A 225 2.88 16.90 -8.89
CA ILE A 225 4.29 17.29 -8.72
C ILE A 225 5.14 16.75 -9.88
N PHE A 226 4.92 15.50 -10.27
CA PHE A 226 5.62 14.89 -11.41
C PHE A 226 5.30 15.60 -12.73
N ALA A 227 4.04 15.92 -12.98
CA ALA A 227 3.63 16.63 -14.20
C ALA A 227 4.25 18.03 -14.26
N GLN A 228 4.30 18.77 -13.14
CA GLN A 228 5.00 20.05 -13.08
C GLN A 228 6.50 19.88 -13.32
N ALA A 229 7.13 18.87 -12.71
CA ALA A 229 8.54 18.57 -12.91
C ALA A 229 8.86 18.24 -14.38
N GLU A 230 7.97 17.54 -15.09
CA GLU A 230 8.12 17.30 -16.54
C GLU A 230 8.00 18.59 -17.36
N VAL A 231 7.12 19.52 -16.97
CA VAL A 231 7.03 20.84 -17.62
C VAL A 231 8.33 21.62 -17.43
N ASP A 232 8.86 21.63 -16.20
CA ASP A 232 10.11 22.30 -15.88
C ASP A 232 11.29 21.67 -16.63
N PHE A 233 11.32 20.33 -16.71
CA PHE A 233 12.30 19.57 -17.48
C PHE A 233 12.27 19.90 -18.97
N GLN A 234 11.08 19.95 -19.58
CA GLN A 234 10.92 20.29 -20.99
C GLN A 234 11.25 21.75 -21.30
N SER A 235 11.10 22.62 -20.31
CA SER A 235 11.43 24.04 -20.41
C SER A 235 12.89 24.33 -20.07
N GLU A 236 13.72 23.29 -19.88
CA GLU A 236 15.13 23.39 -19.50
C GLU A 236 15.37 24.12 -18.16
N MET A 237 14.35 24.21 -17.31
CA MET A 237 14.45 24.77 -15.96
C MET A 237 14.99 23.70 -15.00
N TRP A 238 16.28 23.37 -15.15
CA TRP A 238 16.88 22.17 -14.55
C TRP A 238 16.81 22.15 -13.03
N GLU A 239 17.05 23.27 -12.34
CA GLU A 239 16.97 23.35 -10.87
C GLU A 239 15.54 23.12 -10.34
N ALA A 240 14.53 23.69 -11.02
CA ALA A 240 13.13 23.49 -10.69
C ALA A 240 12.71 22.03 -10.93
N ALA A 241 13.14 21.45 -12.06
CA ALA A 241 12.92 20.04 -12.37
C ALA A 241 13.55 19.11 -11.32
N VAL A 242 14.81 19.36 -10.91
CA VAL A 242 15.45 18.64 -9.80
C VAL A 242 14.58 18.67 -8.55
N THR A 243 14.10 19.86 -8.17
CA THR A 243 13.28 20.04 -6.97
C THR A 243 11.99 19.21 -7.03
N GLY A 244 11.31 19.23 -8.19
CA GLY A 244 10.09 18.46 -8.41
C GLY A 244 10.33 16.95 -8.32
N TYR A 245 11.33 16.43 -9.04
CA TYR A 245 11.62 14.99 -9.03
C TYR A 245 12.21 14.50 -7.70
N GLU A 246 13.04 15.29 -7.01
CA GLU A 246 13.52 14.96 -5.65
C GLU A 246 12.35 14.88 -4.68
N SER A 247 11.37 15.78 -4.80
CA SER A 247 10.15 15.75 -3.97
C SER A 247 9.32 14.48 -4.23
N VAL A 248 9.12 14.11 -5.49
CA VAL A 248 8.45 12.85 -5.86
C VAL A 248 9.18 11.65 -5.25
N ARG A 249 10.51 11.56 -5.44
CA ARG A 249 11.32 10.45 -4.93
C ARG A 249 11.34 10.39 -3.39
N ALA A 250 11.34 11.54 -2.72
CA ALA A 250 11.34 11.62 -1.26
C ALA A 250 9.99 11.19 -0.65
N LEU A 251 8.88 11.54 -1.29
CA LEU A 251 7.54 11.12 -0.85
C LEU A 251 7.27 9.65 -1.17
N HIS A 252 7.73 9.19 -2.33
CA HIS A 252 7.51 7.84 -2.85
C HIS A 252 8.63 7.37 -3.79
N PRO A 253 9.62 6.63 -3.27
CA PRO A 253 10.73 6.13 -4.08
C PRO A 253 10.32 5.21 -5.24
N GLU A 254 9.24 4.44 -5.07
CA GLU A 254 8.73 3.49 -6.06
C GLU A 254 7.87 4.13 -7.18
N PHE A 255 7.44 5.39 -7.00
CA PHE A 255 6.58 6.05 -7.98
C PHE A 255 7.37 6.36 -9.26
N ARG A 256 7.07 5.62 -10.34
CA ARG A 256 7.70 5.78 -11.67
C ARG A 256 9.24 5.87 -11.59
N SER A 257 9.83 5.06 -10.71
CA SER A 257 11.24 5.18 -10.28
C SER A 257 12.21 5.27 -11.46
N GLU A 258 12.05 4.44 -12.48
CA GLU A 258 12.93 4.42 -13.66
C GLU A 258 12.94 5.76 -14.40
N ILE A 259 11.76 6.36 -14.63
CA ILE A 259 11.64 7.66 -15.31
C ILE A 259 12.16 8.77 -14.40
N VAL A 260 11.80 8.75 -13.11
CA VAL A 260 12.23 9.77 -12.14
C VAL A 260 13.75 9.78 -11.99
N GLU A 261 14.39 8.61 -11.90
CA GLU A 261 15.86 8.50 -11.83
C GLU A 261 16.53 8.93 -13.11
N GLU A 262 15.99 8.56 -14.28
CA GLU A 262 16.49 9.04 -15.56
C GLU A 262 16.42 10.58 -15.64
N ARG A 263 15.27 11.17 -15.31
CA ARG A 263 15.07 12.62 -15.36
C ARG A 263 15.95 13.36 -14.36
N LEU A 264 16.04 12.88 -13.12
CA LEU A 264 16.95 13.43 -12.10
C LEU A 264 18.39 13.44 -12.58
N TYR A 265 18.86 12.34 -13.19
CA TYR A 265 20.21 12.29 -13.73
C TYR A 265 20.45 13.42 -14.74
N PHE A 266 19.58 13.56 -15.74
CA PHE A 266 19.70 14.62 -16.75
C PHE A 266 19.60 16.02 -16.14
N SER A 267 18.64 16.25 -15.23
CA SER A 267 18.47 17.53 -14.57
C SER A 267 19.68 17.90 -13.71
N TYR A 268 20.29 16.96 -12.97
CA TYR A 268 21.51 17.22 -12.21
C TYR A 268 22.66 17.63 -13.13
N VAL A 269 22.91 16.87 -14.20
CA VAL A 269 24.02 17.16 -15.13
C VAL A 269 23.84 18.53 -15.79
N ASN A 270 22.63 18.83 -16.27
CA ASN A 270 22.37 20.08 -16.95
C ASN A 270 22.33 21.28 -16.00
N ALA A 271 21.78 21.14 -14.78
CA ALA A 271 21.84 22.20 -13.77
C ALA A 271 23.29 22.53 -13.37
N ALA A 272 24.15 21.51 -13.25
CA ALA A 272 25.57 21.72 -12.99
C ALA A 272 26.24 22.53 -14.11
N ARG A 273 26.04 22.12 -15.37
CA ARG A 273 26.63 22.79 -16.54
C ARG A 273 26.10 24.19 -16.74
N GLU A 274 24.79 24.42 -16.57
CA GLU A 274 24.17 25.75 -16.63
C GLU A 274 24.79 26.69 -15.59
N THR A 275 24.95 26.21 -14.34
CA THR A 275 25.60 26.98 -13.27
C THR A 275 27.03 27.42 -13.65
N LEU A 276 27.77 26.57 -14.36
CA LEU A 276 29.13 26.87 -14.82
C LEU A 276 29.19 27.75 -16.06
N ILE A 277 28.15 27.79 -16.91
CA ILE A 277 28.12 28.66 -18.09
C ILE A 277 28.06 30.13 -17.67
N ASP A 278 27.25 30.45 -16.66
CA ASP A 278 27.06 31.82 -16.20
C ASP A 278 28.29 32.37 -15.45
N GLN A 279 28.96 31.51 -14.66
CA GLN A 279 30.06 31.89 -13.79
C GLN A 279 31.12 30.77 -13.67
N PRO A 280 31.87 30.47 -14.75
CA PRO A 280 32.77 29.32 -14.82
C PRO A 280 33.94 29.35 -13.82
N ASP A 281 34.34 30.53 -13.36
CA ASP A 281 35.42 30.78 -12.41
C ASP A 281 34.92 31.05 -10.98
N SER A 282 33.61 31.09 -10.75
CA SER A 282 33.01 31.31 -9.44
C SER A 282 33.12 30.06 -8.57
N LEU A 283 33.79 30.19 -7.41
CA LEU A 283 33.96 29.09 -6.46
C LEU A 283 32.61 28.52 -6.00
N LYS A 284 31.62 29.40 -5.79
CA LYS A 284 30.27 29.00 -5.40
C LYS A 284 29.55 28.23 -6.52
N ALA A 285 29.69 28.67 -7.77
CA ALA A 285 29.13 27.96 -8.92
C ALA A 285 29.74 26.56 -9.07
N LEU A 286 31.07 26.46 -8.91
CA LEU A 286 31.82 25.20 -8.93
C LEU A 286 31.42 24.25 -7.79
N GLU A 287 31.18 24.76 -6.57
CA GLU A 287 30.68 23.95 -5.45
C GLU A 287 29.29 23.38 -5.73
N ILE A 288 28.38 24.20 -6.28
CA ILE A 288 27.03 23.78 -6.66
C ILE A 288 27.12 22.70 -7.76
N ALA A 289 27.93 22.94 -8.79
CA ALA A 289 28.14 22.01 -9.88
C ALA A 289 28.75 20.67 -9.40
N GLU A 290 29.77 20.70 -8.54
CA GLU A 290 30.34 19.48 -7.92
C GLU A 290 29.26 18.69 -7.17
N GLY A 291 28.41 19.40 -6.41
CA GLY A 291 27.32 18.80 -5.66
C GLY A 291 26.30 18.09 -6.57
N TYR A 292 25.95 18.71 -7.70
CA TYR A 292 25.07 18.10 -8.69
C TYR A 292 25.71 16.93 -9.42
N PHE A 293 26.97 17.05 -9.88
CA PHE A 293 27.68 15.92 -10.49
C PHE A 293 27.81 14.74 -9.53
N ARG A 294 28.05 15.01 -8.24
CA ARG A 294 28.07 13.97 -7.21
C ARG A 294 26.72 13.25 -7.12
N LYS A 295 25.60 13.98 -7.10
CA LYS A 295 24.25 13.39 -7.13
C LYS A 295 24.01 12.61 -8.42
N ALA A 296 24.41 13.12 -9.58
CA ALA A 296 24.31 12.41 -10.86
C ALA A 296 25.08 11.07 -10.85
N LEU A 297 26.30 11.06 -10.29
CA LEU A 297 27.12 9.85 -10.16
C LEU A 297 26.58 8.85 -9.13
N THR A 298 25.73 9.25 -8.18
CA THR A 298 25.01 8.26 -7.35
C THR A 298 24.01 7.44 -8.16
N LEU A 299 23.45 8.01 -9.23
CA LEU A 299 22.51 7.34 -10.13
C LEU A 299 23.24 6.56 -11.22
N ARG A 300 24.34 7.12 -11.76
CA ARG A 300 25.16 6.49 -12.80
C ARG A 300 26.64 6.48 -12.42
N PRO A 301 27.09 5.56 -11.55
CA PRO A 301 28.47 5.54 -11.03
C PRO A 301 29.55 5.22 -12.06
N GLN A 302 29.18 4.79 -13.27
CA GLN A 302 30.12 4.41 -14.32
C GLN A 302 30.28 5.48 -15.42
N ASP A 303 29.55 6.60 -15.32
CA ASP A 303 29.68 7.68 -16.29
C ASP A 303 31.07 8.33 -16.18
N SER A 304 31.92 8.14 -17.20
CA SER A 304 33.29 8.64 -17.21
C SER A 304 33.38 10.13 -17.49
N GLU A 305 32.43 10.67 -18.26
CA GLU A 305 32.38 12.08 -18.63
C GLU A 305 32.07 12.92 -17.38
N ILE A 306 31.01 12.55 -16.66
CA ILE A 306 30.62 13.26 -15.43
C ILE A 306 31.66 13.08 -14.32
N LYS A 307 32.36 11.94 -14.28
CA LYS A 307 33.52 11.77 -13.37
C LYS A 307 34.61 12.78 -13.66
N ALA A 308 34.95 13.00 -14.94
CA ALA A 308 35.99 13.94 -15.34
C ALA A 308 35.57 15.38 -15.00
N GLU A 309 34.35 15.79 -15.36
CA GLU A 309 33.84 17.15 -15.06
C GLU A 309 33.82 17.43 -13.56
N ARG A 310 33.32 16.49 -12.76
CA ARG A 310 33.33 16.59 -11.30
C ARG A 310 34.74 16.71 -10.74
N GLU A 311 35.67 15.91 -11.26
CA GLU A 311 37.03 15.88 -10.76
C GLU A 311 37.76 17.20 -11.04
N LEU A 312 37.56 17.81 -12.22
CA LEU A 312 38.10 19.15 -12.51
C LEU A 312 37.60 20.19 -11.51
N ALA A 313 36.28 20.23 -11.26
CA ALA A 313 35.70 21.16 -10.28
C ALA A 313 36.26 20.92 -8.87
N ARG A 314 36.35 19.65 -8.45
CA ARG A 314 36.90 19.28 -7.14
C ARG A 314 38.37 19.66 -6.99
N LEU A 315 39.20 19.35 -7.98
CA LEU A 315 40.62 19.67 -7.98
C LEU A 315 40.84 21.18 -7.93
N TYR A 316 40.09 21.93 -8.74
CA TYR A 316 40.18 23.39 -8.74
C TYR A 316 39.74 24.01 -7.41
N LEU A 317 38.62 23.58 -6.82
CA LEU A 317 38.19 24.04 -5.49
C LEU A 317 39.23 23.72 -4.40
N THR A 318 39.80 22.50 -4.44
CA THR A 318 40.86 22.08 -3.52
C THR A 318 42.12 22.94 -3.70
N ALA A 319 42.48 23.25 -4.95
CA ALA A 319 43.61 24.10 -5.27
C ALA A 319 43.41 25.53 -4.77
N GLN A 320 42.22 26.11 -4.91
CA GLN A 320 41.93 27.45 -4.38
C GLN A 320 42.02 27.47 -2.85
N GLU A 321 41.49 26.46 -2.17
CA GLU A 321 41.66 26.32 -0.71
C GLU A 321 43.13 26.10 -0.31
N GLY A 322 43.88 25.29 -1.08
CA GLY A 322 45.30 25.06 -0.86
C GLY A 322 46.13 26.34 -1.02
N PHE A 323 45.85 27.11 -2.06
CA PHE A 323 46.52 28.37 -2.39
C PHE A 323 46.32 29.37 -1.25
N SER A 324 45.08 29.43 -0.76
CA SER A 324 44.67 30.23 0.38
C SER A 324 45.51 29.95 1.64
N ASN A 325 45.97 28.71 1.82
CA ASN A 325 46.67 28.25 3.02
C ASN A 325 48.18 28.09 2.80
N GLY A 326 48.71 28.53 1.66
CA GLY A 326 50.13 28.39 1.31
C GLY A 326 50.58 26.94 1.07
N ARG A 327 49.65 26.02 0.77
CA ARG A 327 49.94 24.61 0.48
C ARG A 327 50.36 24.42 -0.99
N TRP A 328 51.40 25.12 -1.42
CA TRP A 328 51.73 25.30 -2.84
C TRP A 328 51.92 24.00 -3.62
N SER A 329 52.55 22.98 -3.02
CA SER A 329 52.75 21.69 -3.71
C SER A 329 51.44 20.96 -3.99
N GLU A 330 50.47 20.99 -3.07
CA GLU A 330 49.14 20.40 -3.30
C GLU A 330 48.39 21.14 -4.40
N VAL A 331 48.52 22.47 -4.42
CA VAL A 331 47.91 23.33 -5.45
C VAL A 331 48.48 23.03 -6.82
N ILE A 332 49.80 22.96 -6.94
CA ILE A 332 50.49 22.70 -8.20
C ILE A 332 50.10 21.32 -8.73
N GLU A 333 50.13 20.28 -7.89
CA GLU A 333 49.74 18.93 -8.32
C GLU A 333 48.29 18.88 -8.82
N ALA A 334 47.36 19.51 -8.10
CA ALA A 334 45.96 19.56 -8.49
C ALA A 334 45.74 20.34 -9.80
N LEU A 335 46.39 21.50 -9.95
CA LEU A 335 46.20 22.36 -11.12
C LEU A 335 46.97 21.88 -12.35
N GLU A 336 48.10 21.19 -12.21
CA GLU A 336 48.74 20.49 -13.33
C GLU A 336 47.78 19.44 -13.91
N ALA A 337 47.06 18.71 -13.06
CA ALA A 337 46.06 17.74 -13.51
C ALA A 337 44.85 18.41 -14.19
N VAL A 338 44.38 19.55 -13.68
CA VAL A 338 43.32 20.35 -14.33
C VAL A 338 43.79 20.86 -15.69
N TYR A 339 44.96 21.51 -15.72
CA TYR A 339 45.53 22.12 -16.91
C TYR A 339 45.82 21.11 -18.02
N ALA A 340 46.27 19.90 -17.66
CA ALA A 340 46.51 18.82 -18.62
C ALA A 340 45.24 18.34 -19.35
N VAL A 341 44.06 18.54 -18.74
CA VAL A 341 42.76 18.16 -19.31
C VAL A 341 42.12 19.34 -20.04
N ASP A 342 42.10 20.51 -19.40
CA ASP A 342 41.52 21.74 -19.93
C ASP A 342 42.38 22.96 -19.54
N PRO A 343 43.26 23.43 -20.45
CA PRO A 343 44.09 24.61 -20.24
C PRO A 343 43.30 25.90 -19.95
N GLU A 344 42.08 26.00 -20.49
CA GLU A 344 41.22 27.18 -20.39
C GLU A 344 40.20 27.06 -19.25
N TYR A 345 40.34 26.05 -18.39
CA TYR A 345 39.40 25.79 -17.31
C TYR A 345 39.22 27.03 -16.43
N ALA A 346 37.95 27.32 -16.09
CA ALA A 346 37.57 28.54 -15.37
C ALA A 346 38.06 29.84 -16.07
N LEU A 347 37.90 29.93 -17.39
CA LEU A 347 38.34 31.07 -18.21
C LEU A 347 39.83 31.39 -18.04
N GLY A 348 40.67 30.35 -17.99
CA GLY A 348 42.11 30.49 -17.77
C GLY A 348 42.49 30.82 -16.31
N THR A 349 41.53 31.00 -15.40
CA THR A 349 41.84 31.29 -13.98
C THR A 349 42.57 30.12 -13.30
N ALA A 350 42.35 28.88 -13.76
CA ALA A 350 43.15 27.73 -13.34
C ALA A 350 44.63 27.84 -13.76
N GLN A 351 44.89 28.27 -14.99
CA GLN A 351 46.24 28.54 -15.48
C GLN A 351 46.88 29.70 -14.71
N GLN A 352 46.16 30.80 -14.48
CA GLN A 352 46.61 31.92 -13.65
C GLN A 352 47.00 31.44 -12.24
N THR A 353 46.13 30.66 -11.59
CA THR A 353 46.39 30.15 -10.24
C THR A 353 47.61 29.22 -10.22
N LEU A 354 47.79 28.39 -11.26
CA LEU A 354 48.97 27.52 -11.38
C LEU A 354 50.26 28.34 -11.54
N TYR A 355 50.22 29.40 -12.36
CA TYR A 355 51.33 30.35 -12.48
C TYR A 355 51.67 30.97 -11.11
N ASP A 356 50.67 31.52 -10.43
CA ASP A 356 50.88 32.20 -9.14
C ASP A 356 51.39 31.21 -8.07
N ALA A 357 50.96 29.93 -8.13
CA ALA A 357 51.41 28.90 -7.20
C ALA A 357 52.88 28.53 -7.41
N TYR A 358 53.35 28.45 -8.67
CA TYR A 358 54.77 28.27 -8.98
C TYR A 358 55.61 29.43 -8.46
N VAL A 359 55.18 30.67 -8.71
CA VAL A 359 55.91 31.85 -8.22
C VAL A 359 55.96 31.87 -6.70
N ALA A 360 54.82 31.65 -6.02
CA ALA A 360 54.75 31.67 -4.57
C ALA A 360 55.58 30.55 -3.91
N ARG A 361 55.58 29.33 -4.48
CA ARG A 361 56.45 28.25 -3.98
C ARG A 361 57.91 28.57 -4.21
N GLY A 362 58.28 29.04 -5.40
CA GLY A 362 59.65 29.46 -5.71
C GLY A 362 60.14 30.55 -4.76
N GLU A 363 59.32 31.55 -4.44
CA GLU A 363 59.67 32.58 -3.45
C GLU A 363 59.87 32.01 -2.04
N SER A 364 59.01 31.08 -1.61
CA SER A 364 59.19 30.38 -0.33
C SER A 364 60.50 29.59 -0.29
N GLU A 365 60.83 28.89 -1.37
CA GLU A 365 62.05 28.10 -1.49
C GLU A 365 63.31 28.96 -1.52
N VAL A 366 63.26 30.15 -2.12
CA VAL A 366 64.36 31.15 -2.05
C VAL A 366 64.62 31.58 -0.60
N VAL A 367 63.57 31.79 0.19
CA VAL A 367 63.71 32.12 1.62
C VAL A 367 64.33 30.97 2.40
N ASP A 368 63.99 29.73 2.05
CA ASP A 368 64.54 28.51 2.65
C ASP A 368 65.96 28.18 2.14
N GLY A 369 66.44 28.87 1.09
CA GLY A 369 67.76 28.68 0.49
C GLY A 369 67.83 27.58 -0.57
N GLU A 370 66.68 27.04 -0.99
CA GLU A 370 66.54 25.99 -2.00
C GLU A 370 66.46 26.62 -3.41
N TYR A 371 67.58 27.18 -3.87
CA TYR A 371 67.61 27.97 -5.11
C TYR A 371 67.38 27.17 -6.39
N ASP A 372 67.81 25.91 -6.44
CA ASP A 372 67.67 25.07 -7.64
C ASP A 372 66.20 24.67 -7.88
N THR A 373 65.45 24.39 -6.82
CA THR A 373 64.01 24.11 -6.91
C THR A 373 63.25 25.38 -7.26
N ALA A 374 63.61 26.52 -6.66
CA ALA A 374 62.98 27.79 -6.98
C ALA A 374 63.15 28.18 -8.45
N LEU A 375 64.35 27.98 -9.01
CA LEU A 375 64.62 28.20 -10.43
C LEU A 375 63.78 27.28 -11.33
N ASN A 376 63.53 26.03 -10.92
CA ASN A 376 62.65 25.12 -11.67
C ASN A 376 61.21 25.68 -11.70
N ASP A 377 60.71 26.13 -10.55
CA ASP A 377 59.36 26.70 -10.46
C ASP A 377 59.21 27.98 -11.27
N PHE A 378 60.18 28.90 -11.22
CA PHE A 378 60.14 30.09 -12.07
C PHE A 378 60.27 29.76 -13.56
N GLN A 379 61.04 28.74 -13.93
CA GLN A 379 61.08 28.27 -15.33
C GLN A 379 59.74 27.67 -15.77
N ARG A 380 59.05 26.94 -14.89
CA ARG A 380 57.71 26.42 -15.17
C ARG A 380 56.67 27.54 -15.29
N SER A 381 56.76 28.58 -14.46
CA SER A 381 55.88 29.74 -14.57
C SER A 381 56.12 30.54 -15.85
N ILE A 382 57.38 30.70 -16.29
CA ILE A 382 57.73 31.26 -17.61
C ILE A 382 57.09 30.43 -18.73
N ALA A 383 57.27 29.10 -18.70
CA ALA A 383 56.74 28.22 -19.74
C ALA A 383 55.20 28.29 -19.83
N LEU A 384 54.52 28.45 -18.70
CA LEU A 384 53.07 28.61 -18.64
C LEU A 384 52.61 29.98 -19.15
N ALA A 385 53.34 31.04 -18.85
CA ALA A 385 53.04 32.39 -19.32
C ALA A 385 53.34 32.57 -20.83
N ASP A 386 54.38 31.92 -21.36
CA ASP A 386 54.78 32.01 -22.78
C ASP A 386 53.72 31.42 -23.75
N GLN A 387 52.80 30.62 -23.22
CA GLN A 387 51.67 30.06 -23.97
C GLN A 387 50.50 31.04 -24.16
N ASP A 388 50.46 32.11 -23.36
CA ASP A 388 49.45 33.16 -23.43
C ASP A 388 50.09 34.46 -23.94
N SER A 389 49.70 34.89 -25.14
CA SER A 389 50.25 36.09 -25.77
C SER A 389 49.94 37.37 -25.02
N ASP A 390 48.90 37.36 -24.19
CA ASP A 390 48.46 38.51 -23.42
C ASP A 390 49.06 38.53 -22.01
N ALA A 391 49.81 37.50 -21.58
CA ALA A 391 50.39 37.33 -20.24
C ALA A 391 51.64 38.19 -19.94
N VAL A 392 51.61 39.47 -20.31
CA VAL A 392 52.81 40.33 -20.31
C VAL A 392 53.37 40.51 -18.91
N LEU A 393 52.51 40.76 -17.92
CA LEU A 393 52.96 40.99 -16.54
C LEU A 393 53.48 39.70 -15.88
N ARG A 394 52.84 38.57 -16.15
CA ARG A 394 53.29 37.24 -15.69
C ARG A 394 54.68 36.91 -16.22
N LEU A 395 54.89 37.10 -17.52
CA LEU A 395 56.19 36.81 -18.11
C LEU A 395 57.28 37.78 -17.60
N TYR A 396 56.95 39.08 -17.48
CA TYR A 396 57.86 40.08 -16.88
C TYR A 396 58.31 39.67 -15.46
N GLU A 397 57.35 39.34 -14.60
CA GLU A 397 57.59 38.97 -13.21
C GLU A 397 58.45 37.70 -13.09
N ALA A 398 58.07 36.62 -13.78
CA ALA A 398 58.80 35.36 -13.68
C ALA A 398 60.25 35.46 -14.18
N GLN A 399 60.50 36.29 -15.21
CA GLN A 399 61.84 36.59 -15.70
C GLN A 399 62.67 37.33 -14.65
N ILE A 400 62.10 38.33 -13.96
CA ILE A 400 62.78 39.05 -12.87
C ILE A 400 63.11 38.12 -11.71
N ARG A 401 62.16 37.29 -11.28
CA ARG A 401 62.39 36.33 -10.18
C ARG A 401 63.50 35.34 -10.51
N THR A 402 63.54 34.86 -11.75
CA THR A 402 64.64 34.02 -12.23
C THR A 402 65.98 34.75 -12.20
N ALA A 403 66.01 36.01 -12.64
CA ALA A 403 67.22 36.84 -12.63
C ALA A 403 67.75 37.07 -11.21
N GLU A 404 66.87 37.39 -10.26
CA GLU A 404 67.23 37.64 -8.85
C GLU A 404 67.92 36.43 -8.22
N VAL A 405 67.35 35.23 -8.37
CA VAL A 405 67.94 33.99 -7.84
C VAL A 405 69.28 33.67 -8.50
N LEU A 406 69.39 33.82 -9.82
CA LEU A 406 70.65 33.65 -10.52
C LEU A 406 71.72 34.64 -10.05
N GLY A 407 71.31 35.87 -9.71
CA GLY A 407 72.17 36.89 -9.11
C GLY A 407 72.70 36.48 -7.74
N ILE A 408 71.85 35.92 -6.87
CA ILE A 408 72.24 35.37 -5.56
C ILE A 408 73.28 34.26 -5.73
N LEU A 409 73.10 33.40 -6.73
CA LEU A 409 74.05 32.33 -7.08
C LEU A 409 75.33 32.82 -7.77
N GLY A 410 75.44 34.13 -8.05
CA GLY A 410 76.58 34.73 -8.75
C GLY A 410 76.62 34.46 -10.25
N ASN A 411 75.55 33.92 -10.84
CA ASN A 411 75.42 33.66 -12.27
C ASN A 411 74.93 34.90 -13.03
N TYR A 412 75.69 35.98 -12.92
CA TYR A 412 75.28 37.30 -13.41
C TYR A 412 75.06 37.37 -14.92
N GLN A 413 75.79 36.59 -15.71
CA GLN A 413 75.63 36.59 -17.17
C GLN A 413 74.25 36.07 -17.59
N VAL A 414 73.78 34.98 -16.97
CA VAL A 414 72.46 34.43 -17.26
C VAL A 414 71.37 35.33 -16.64
N ALA A 415 71.58 35.84 -15.43
CA ALA A 415 70.67 36.78 -14.78
C ALA A 415 70.40 38.04 -15.63
N VAL A 416 71.46 38.64 -16.19
CA VAL A 416 71.36 39.79 -17.10
C VAL A 416 70.53 39.45 -18.34
N GLY A 417 70.65 38.23 -18.88
CA GLY A 417 69.82 37.78 -20.00
C GLY A 417 68.32 37.79 -19.66
N HIS A 418 67.94 37.29 -18.48
CA HIS A 418 66.56 37.34 -18.01
C HIS A 418 66.05 38.77 -17.80
N TYR A 419 66.88 39.66 -17.24
CA TYR A 419 66.52 41.08 -17.13
C TYR A 419 66.34 41.77 -18.49
N GLN A 420 67.20 41.47 -19.47
CA GLN A 420 67.02 42.00 -20.83
C GLN A 420 65.67 41.60 -21.41
N VAL A 421 65.31 40.32 -21.29
CA VAL A 421 64.01 39.80 -21.72
C VAL A 421 62.87 40.48 -20.98
N ALA A 422 62.92 40.56 -19.64
CA ALA A 422 61.92 41.25 -18.84
C ALA A 422 61.74 42.72 -19.27
N THR A 423 62.82 43.48 -19.41
CA THR A 423 62.75 44.90 -19.78
C THR A 423 62.23 45.13 -21.20
N GLU A 424 62.42 44.15 -22.10
CA GLU A 424 61.87 44.17 -23.45
C GLU A 424 60.36 43.88 -23.45
N ILE A 425 59.91 42.83 -22.76
CA ILE A 425 58.49 42.46 -22.59
C ILE A 425 57.72 43.59 -21.91
N GLY A 426 58.26 44.07 -20.79
CA GLY A 426 57.75 45.22 -20.06
C GLY A 426 57.92 46.54 -20.80
N GLY A 427 58.42 46.56 -22.05
CA GLY A 427 58.50 47.75 -22.88
C GLY A 427 59.19 48.94 -22.22
N LEU A 428 60.02 48.72 -21.19
CA LEU A 428 60.41 49.75 -20.22
C LEU A 428 61.11 50.91 -20.92
N LYS A 429 62.00 50.59 -21.87
CA LYS A 429 62.74 51.59 -22.64
C LYS A 429 61.86 52.40 -23.60
N ARG A 430 60.78 51.81 -24.14
CA ARG A 430 59.88 52.47 -25.10
C ARG A 430 58.82 53.31 -24.38
N ARG A 431 58.21 52.77 -23.33
CA ARG A 431 57.12 53.39 -22.57
C ARG A 431 57.61 54.57 -21.72
N ASN A 432 58.80 54.46 -21.13
CA ASN A 432 59.30 55.43 -20.16
C ASN A 432 60.27 56.49 -20.73
N ALA A 433 60.48 56.52 -22.05
CA ALA A 433 61.48 57.37 -22.72
C ALA A 433 61.26 58.89 -22.53
N ARG A 434 60.06 59.33 -22.15
CA ARG A 434 59.73 60.76 -21.96
C ARG A 434 59.42 61.15 -20.52
N GLU A 435 59.09 60.19 -19.66
CA GLU A 435 58.51 60.46 -18.33
C GLU A 435 59.46 60.11 -17.19
N ASN A 436 60.38 59.15 -17.39
CA ASN A 436 61.27 58.65 -16.32
C ASN A 436 62.75 58.63 -16.76
N PRO A 437 63.46 59.78 -16.74
CA PRO A 437 64.86 59.86 -17.18
C PRO A 437 65.81 59.02 -16.33
N THR A 438 65.51 58.83 -15.05
CA THR A 438 66.29 57.97 -14.14
C THR A 438 66.27 56.51 -14.59
N LEU A 439 65.08 55.99 -14.94
CA LEU A 439 64.93 54.62 -15.44
C LEU A 439 65.73 54.40 -16.73
N ILE A 440 65.64 55.35 -17.67
CA ILE A 440 66.38 55.28 -18.93
C ILE A 440 67.90 55.29 -18.69
N ALA A 441 68.39 56.12 -17.75
CA ALA A 441 69.81 56.14 -17.40
C ALA A 441 70.27 54.81 -16.80
N LEU A 442 69.49 54.21 -15.89
CA LEU A 442 69.80 52.89 -15.31
C LEU A 442 69.87 51.80 -16.38
N LEU A 443 68.90 51.76 -17.31
CA LEU A 443 68.91 50.81 -18.42
C LEU A 443 70.09 51.04 -19.38
N GLN A 444 70.47 52.29 -19.65
CA GLN A 444 71.63 52.60 -20.48
C GLN A 444 72.95 52.17 -19.83
N ASP A 445 73.10 52.42 -18.52
CA ASP A 445 74.24 51.95 -17.74
C ASP A 445 74.31 50.43 -17.74
N ALA A 446 73.16 49.75 -17.57
CA ALA A 446 73.08 48.29 -17.60
C ALA A 446 73.59 47.73 -18.94
N GLU A 447 73.08 48.23 -20.07
CA GLU A 447 73.53 47.83 -21.41
C GLU A 447 75.02 48.14 -21.65
N TYR A 448 75.50 49.28 -21.14
CA TYR A 448 76.91 49.64 -21.21
C TYR A 448 77.77 48.58 -20.49
N TYR A 449 77.44 48.19 -19.27
CA TYR A 449 78.19 47.17 -18.55
C TYR A 449 78.09 45.79 -19.21
N THR A 450 76.92 45.41 -19.75
CA THR A 450 76.72 44.15 -20.49
C THR A 450 77.67 44.05 -21.68
N THR A 451 77.74 45.10 -22.52
CA THR A 451 78.60 45.13 -23.71
C THR A 451 80.11 45.11 -23.40
N HIS A 452 80.49 45.52 -22.19
CA HIS A 452 81.88 45.50 -21.70
C HIS A 452 82.21 44.24 -20.87
N GLY A 453 81.28 43.28 -20.78
CA GLY A 453 81.46 42.02 -20.07
C GLY A 453 81.45 42.14 -18.54
N ASN A 454 81.03 43.29 -17.99
CA ASN A 454 80.92 43.50 -16.54
C ASN A 454 79.50 43.13 -16.07
N PHE A 455 79.18 41.83 -16.08
CA PHE A 455 77.84 41.34 -15.78
C PHE A 455 77.37 41.60 -14.35
N GLY A 456 78.29 41.67 -13.37
CA GLY A 456 77.92 42.03 -11.99
C GLY A 456 77.39 43.47 -11.89
N MET A 457 78.08 44.44 -12.51
CA MET A 457 77.57 45.82 -12.55
C MET A 457 76.31 45.94 -13.41
N ALA A 458 76.22 45.19 -14.51
CA ALA A 458 75.02 45.18 -15.35
C ALA A 458 73.80 44.67 -14.56
N PHE A 459 73.95 43.57 -13.82
CA PHE A 459 72.94 43.01 -12.94
C PHE A 459 72.40 44.04 -11.95
N GLU A 460 73.29 44.71 -11.20
CA GLU A 460 72.91 45.75 -10.23
C GLU A 460 72.12 46.90 -10.87
N ARG A 461 72.48 47.29 -12.10
CA ARG A 461 71.78 48.35 -12.84
C ARG A 461 70.41 47.91 -13.34
N TYR A 462 70.28 46.68 -13.84
CA TYR A 462 68.97 46.14 -14.20
C TYR A 462 68.06 45.96 -12.99
N HIS A 463 68.59 45.46 -11.87
CA HIS A 463 67.85 45.34 -10.61
C HIS A 463 67.29 46.70 -10.18
N GLN A 464 68.14 47.73 -10.10
CA GLN A 464 67.71 49.10 -9.78
C GLN A 464 66.69 49.65 -10.78
N ALA A 465 66.83 49.32 -12.07
CA ALA A 465 65.89 49.76 -13.10
C ALA A 465 64.50 49.13 -12.89
N VAL A 466 64.45 47.83 -12.63
CA VAL A 466 63.21 47.09 -12.38
C VAL A 466 62.54 47.55 -11.09
N GLU A 467 63.28 47.71 -9.99
CA GLU A 467 62.76 48.25 -8.74
C GLU A 467 62.16 49.65 -8.94
N PHE A 468 62.83 50.50 -9.74
CA PHE A 468 62.29 51.82 -10.07
C PHE A 468 61.03 51.71 -10.92
N ALA A 469 61.01 50.85 -11.94
CA ALA A 469 59.87 50.64 -12.81
C ALA A 469 58.62 50.15 -12.04
N ASP A 470 58.82 49.30 -11.04
CA ASP A 470 57.75 48.79 -10.18
C ASP A 470 57.03 49.90 -9.39
N THR A 471 57.72 51.00 -9.06
CA THR A 471 57.09 52.17 -8.42
C THR A 471 56.28 53.04 -9.39
N THR A 472 56.41 52.81 -10.70
CA THR A 472 55.77 53.60 -11.75
C THR A 472 54.77 52.78 -12.59
N GLN A 473 54.35 51.61 -12.10
CA GLN A 473 53.41 50.74 -12.80
C GLN A 473 52.06 51.43 -13.07
N THR A 474 51.45 51.10 -14.21
CA THR A 474 50.07 51.49 -14.49
C THR A 474 49.12 50.65 -13.64
N THR A 475 48.24 51.33 -12.91
CA THR A 475 47.30 50.70 -11.99
C THR A 475 45.85 50.99 -12.37
N VAL A 476 44.98 50.01 -12.17
CA VAL A 476 43.53 50.15 -12.21
C VAL A 476 42.98 50.03 -10.78
N ILE A 477 41.97 50.82 -10.43
CA ILE A 477 41.26 50.65 -9.15
C ILE A 477 40.04 49.77 -9.42
N HIS A 478 39.94 48.67 -8.67
CA HIS A 478 38.80 47.76 -8.71
C HIS A 478 38.11 47.70 -7.35
N VAL A 479 36.77 47.69 -7.34
CA VAL A 479 35.98 47.52 -6.11
C VAL A 479 35.52 46.06 -6.06
N VAL A 480 36.01 45.33 -5.07
CA VAL A 480 35.73 43.90 -4.90
C VAL A 480 34.23 43.63 -4.80
N GLN A 481 33.73 42.74 -5.65
CA GLN A 481 32.36 42.27 -5.68
C GLN A 481 32.20 40.95 -4.93
N GLU A 482 30.96 40.55 -4.68
CA GLU A 482 30.67 39.26 -4.05
C GLU A 482 31.16 38.10 -4.91
N GLY A 483 31.88 37.15 -4.29
CA GLY A 483 32.42 35.97 -4.95
C GLY A 483 33.78 36.15 -5.62
N GLU A 484 34.36 37.36 -5.61
CA GLU A 484 35.68 37.59 -6.20
C GLU A 484 36.83 37.22 -5.26
N TYR A 485 37.94 36.77 -5.85
CA TYR A 485 39.17 36.37 -5.17
C TYR A 485 40.41 36.80 -5.97
N LEU A 486 41.59 36.86 -5.34
CA LEU A 486 42.76 37.53 -5.93
C LEU A 486 43.25 36.93 -7.26
N THR A 487 43.30 35.60 -7.39
CA THR A 487 43.75 34.94 -8.64
C THR A 487 42.77 35.21 -9.78
N MET A 488 41.46 35.27 -9.50
CA MET A 488 40.45 35.67 -10.49
C MET A 488 40.63 37.12 -10.96
N LEU A 489 40.91 38.04 -10.02
CA LEU A 489 41.21 39.42 -10.38
C LEU A 489 42.53 39.53 -11.15
N ALA A 490 43.55 38.78 -10.76
CA ALA A 490 44.82 38.72 -11.49
C ALA A 490 44.61 38.24 -12.93
N SER A 491 43.85 37.17 -13.13
CA SER A 491 43.47 36.66 -14.45
C SER A 491 42.73 37.72 -15.28
N ARG A 492 41.70 38.36 -14.69
CA ARG A 492 40.85 39.35 -15.37
C ARG A 492 41.61 40.58 -15.87
N TYR A 493 42.62 41.03 -15.14
CA TYR A 493 43.32 42.29 -15.41
C TYR A 493 44.69 42.12 -16.06
N ASP A 494 45.08 40.90 -16.45
CA ASP A 494 46.47 40.56 -16.82
C ASP A 494 47.47 41.06 -15.76
N SER A 495 47.22 40.62 -14.51
CA SER A 495 48.03 40.95 -13.35
C SER A 495 48.56 39.67 -12.68
N THR A 496 49.25 39.84 -11.56
CA THR A 496 49.72 38.73 -10.71
C THR A 496 49.20 38.91 -9.30
N VAL A 497 48.93 37.81 -8.60
CA VAL A 497 48.51 37.89 -7.19
C VAL A 497 49.56 38.62 -6.37
N ARG A 498 50.85 38.40 -6.68
CA ARG A 498 51.97 39.07 -6.04
C ARG A 498 51.91 40.58 -6.24
N ALA A 499 51.73 41.07 -7.47
CA ALA A 499 51.67 42.49 -7.76
C ALA A 499 50.49 43.16 -7.04
N ILE A 500 49.30 42.54 -7.07
CA ILE A 500 48.12 43.03 -6.35
C ILE A 500 48.38 43.04 -4.84
N ALA A 501 48.95 41.98 -4.28
CA ALA A 501 49.21 41.88 -2.86
C ALA A 501 50.20 42.95 -2.37
N LEU A 502 51.29 43.17 -3.11
CA LEU A 502 52.28 44.19 -2.81
C LEU A 502 51.70 45.61 -2.88
N ALA A 503 50.94 45.92 -3.94
CA ALA A 503 50.34 47.24 -4.14
C ALA A 503 49.33 47.62 -3.03
N ASN A 504 48.69 46.62 -2.42
CA ASN A 504 47.64 46.82 -1.41
C ASN A 504 48.09 46.45 0.02
N GLY A 505 49.34 46.03 0.22
CA GLY A 505 49.84 45.59 1.53
C GLY A 505 49.12 44.35 2.07
N ILE A 506 48.65 43.47 1.20
CA ILE A 506 47.95 42.24 1.56
C ILE A 506 48.98 41.18 1.92
N THR A 507 48.92 40.70 3.16
CA THR A 507 49.78 39.60 3.66
C THR A 507 49.09 38.24 3.60
N ASN A 508 47.77 38.23 3.59
CA ASN A 508 46.96 37.03 3.44
C ASN A 508 46.04 37.20 2.23
N ALA A 509 46.30 36.44 1.17
CA ALA A 509 45.58 36.49 -0.08
C ALA A 509 44.06 36.23 0.05
N ASN A 510 43.61 35.68 1.18
CA ASN A 510 42.21 35.33 1.44
C ASN A 510 41.40 36.45 2.08
N LEU A 511 42.07 37.51 2.54
CA LEU A 511 41.44 38.58 3.29
C LEU A 511 41.17 39.78 2.38
N ILE A 512 40.43 39.53 1.30
CA ILE A 512 39.78 40.61 0.55
C ILE A 512 38.29 40.63 0.89
N TYR A 513 37.72 41.82 1.00
CA TYR A 513 36.34 42.03 1.43
C TYR A 513 35.51 42.68 0.33
N VAL A 514 34.24 42.31 0.22
CA VAL A 514 33.30 42.98 -0.68
C VAL A 514 33.25 44.48 -0.35
N GLY A 515 33.37 45.32 -1.39
CA GLY A 515 33.44 46.78 -1.29
C GLY A 515 34.84 47.32 -1.01
N GLN A 516 35.86 46.47 -0.86
CA GLN A 516 37.25 46.91 -0.75
C GLN A 516 37.76 47.44 -2.11
N GLU A 517 38.39 48.61 -2.09
CA GLU A 517 39.14 49.12 -3.25
C GLU A 517 40.52 48.47 -3.30
N LEU A 518 40.83 47.84 -4.43
CA LEU A 518 42.13 47.24 -4.73
C LEU A 518 42.82 47.99 -5.86
N ILE A 519 44.09 48.30 -5.66
CA ILE A 519 45.01 48.78 -6.69
C ILE A 519 45.54 47.56 -7.45
N ILE A 520 45.18 47.44 -8.73
CA ILE A 520 45.57 46.32 -9.58
C ILE A 520 46.61 46.80 -10.59
N PRO A 521 47.88 46.39 -10.46
CA PRO A 521 48.91 46.72 -11.44
C PRO A 521 48.73 45.88 -12.71
N ILE A 522 48.75 46.49 -13.89
CA ILE A 522 48.51 45.78 -15.16
C ILE A 522 49.76 45.75 -16.07
N LEU A 523 50.56 46.81 -16.09
CA LEU A 523 51.80 46.88 -16.89
C LEU A 523 52.81 47.86 -16.24
N PRO A 524 54.10 47.51 -16.14
CA PRO A 524 55.19 48.46 -15.83
C PRO A 524 55.61 49.35 -17.01
#